data_AF-A0A9D5Q565-F1
#
_entry.id   AF-A0A9D5Q565-F1
#
_cell.length_a   1.000
_cell.length_b   1.000
_cell.length_c   1.000
_cell.angle_alpha   90.00
_cell.angle_beta   90.00
_cell.angle_gamma   90.00
#
_symmetry.space_group_name_H-M   'P 1'
#
loop_
_entity.id
_entity.type
_entity.pdbx_description
1 polymer ?
#
loop_
_entity_poly.entity_id
_entity_poly.type
_entity_poly.pdbx_seq_one_letter_code
_entity_poly.pdbx_strand_id
1 'polypeptide(L)'
;MQRIINDPNNVVNDMLKGFEKTHADLVAPTENPRVLRYKEAPVQGKVGIVTGGGSGHKPAFIGYIGRNMVDAVAVGEIFSSPTAKT
;
A
#
# COMPACT_ATOMS: atom_id res chain seq x y z
N MET A 1 18.82 -15.04 13.91
CA MET A 1 17.70 -14.25 13.33
C MET A 1 18.23 -13.54 12.08
N GLN A 2 17.64 -13.79 10.89
CA GLN A 2 18.14 -13.27 9.60
C GLN A 2 17.11 -12.32 8.96
N ARG A 3 16.66 -11.29 9.69
CA ARG A 3 15.73 -10.27 9.17
C ARG A 3 16.17 -8.88 9.64
N ILE A 4 16.15 -7.91 8.73
CA ILE A 4 16.37 -6.51 9.06
C ILE A 4 14.99 -5.92 9.38
N ILE A 5 14.61 -6.01 10.66
CA ILE A 5 13.36 -5.46 11.19
C ILE A 5 13.64 -4.87 12.57
N ASN A 6 12.85 -3.87 12.95
CA ASN A 6 12.84 -3.33 14.30
C ASN A 6 11.93 -4.23 15.17
N ASP A 7 10.70 -3.80 15.39
CA ASP A 7 9.66 -4.56 16.08
C ASP A 7 8.86 -5.43 15.10
N PRO A 8 8.76 -6.75 15.32
CA PRO A 8 7.93 -7.66 14.51
C PRO A 8 6.48 -7.21 14.33
N ASN A 9 5.89 -6.53 15.32
CA ASN A 9 4.52 -6.02 15.26
C ASN A 9 4.38 -4.79 14.36
N ASN A 10 5.48 -4.12 14.04
CA ASN A 10 5.49 -2.89 13.26
C ASN A 10 6.00 -3.07 11.82
N VAL A 11 6.40 -4.28 11.42
CA VAL A 11 7.01 -4.55 10.11
C VAL A 11 6.21 -3.96 8.94
N VAL A 12 4.89 -4.10 8.94
CA VAL A 12 4.05 -3.58 7.85
C VAL A 12 3.89 -2.06 7.96
N ASN A 13 3.77 -1.51 9.17
CA ASN A 13 3.66 -0.06 9.39
C ASN A 13 4.94 0.68 8.98
N ASP A 14 6.09 0.16 9.38
CA ASP A 14 7.40 0.73 9.05
C ASP A 14 7.64 0.68 7.53
N MET A 15 7.28 -0.43 6.89
CA MET A 15 7.35 -0.58 5.44
C MET A 15 6.46 0.43 4.71
N LEU A 16 5.21 0.64 5.15
CA LEU A 16 4.31 1.61 4.53
C LEU A 16 4.85 3.04 4.65
N LYS A 17 5.32 3.44 5.83
CA LYS A 17 5.96 4.75 6.05
C LYS A 17 7.19 4.94 5.17
N GLY A 18 8.01 3.90 5.02
CA GLY A 18 9.18 3.92 4.14
C GLY A 18 8.79 4.06 2.67
N PHE A 19 7.81 3.27 2.22
CA PHE A 19 7.32 3.29 0.84
C PHE A 19 6.71 4.64 0.47
N GLU A 20 5.86 5.19 1.34
CA GLU A 20 5.27 6.52 1.17
C GLU A 20 6.35 7.60 1.02
N LYS A 21 7.36 7.62 1.90
CA LYS A 21 8.46 8.59 1.83
C LYS A 21 9.32 8.42 0.58
N THR A 22 9.57 7.17 0.18
CA THR A 22 10.43 6.85 -0.97
C THR A 22 9.76 7.21 -2.29
N HIS A 23 8.43 7.07 -2.36
CA HIS A 23 7.62 7.27 -3.56
C HIS A 23 6.61 8.41 -3.41
N ALA A 24 6.95 9.46 -2.65
CA ALA A 24 6.06 10.61 -2.39
C ALA A 24 5.72 11.42 -3.66
N ASP A 25 6.45 11.20 -4.75
CA ASP A 25 6.15 11.66 -6.10
C ASP A 25 4.99 10.88 -6.75
N LEU A 26 4.82 9.60 -6.41
CA LEU A 26 3.88 8.68 -7.04
C LEU A 26 2.64 8.38 -6.19
N VAL A 27 2.79 8.22 -4.87
CA VAL A 27 1.72 7.77 -3.97
C VAL A 27 1.36 8.83 -2.93
N ALA A 28 0.15 8.72 -2.39
CA ALA A 28 -0.34 9.53 -1.28
C ALA A 28 -1.04 8.64 -0.24
N PRO A 29 -1.00 9.01 1.05
CA PRO A 29 -1.76 8.34 2.09
C PRO A 29 -3.26 8.62 1.94
N THR A 30 -4.07 7.84 2.65
CA THR A 30 -5.51 8.07 2.84
C THR A 30 -5.82 8.27 4.32
N GLU A 31 -7.09 8.44 4.68
CA GLU A 31 -7.52 8.46 6.09
C GLU A 31 -7.19 7.14 6.81
N ASN A 32 -7.09 6.04 6.07
CA ASN A 32 -6.61 4.78 6.59
C ASN A 32 -5.09 4.63 6.35
N PRO A 33 -4.27 4.51 7.41
CA PRO A 33 -2.81 4.39 7.28
C PRO A 33 -2.37 3.08 6.62
N ARG A 34 -3.28 2.11 6.44
CA ARG A 34 -3.04 0.84 5.72
C ARG A 34 -3.42 0.90 4.24
N VAL A 35 -3.83 2.06 3.73
CA VAL A 35 -4.15 2.26 2.30
C VAL A 35 -3.28 3.38 1.73
N LEU A 36 -2.61 3.08 0.63
CA LEU A 36 -1.98 4.08 -0.22
C LEU A 36 -2.72 4.16 -1.55
N ARG A 37 -2.75 5.36 -2.13
CA ARG A 37 -3.35 5.62 -3.43
C ARG A 37 -2.36 6.28 -4.38
N TYR A 38 -2.66 6.19 -5.66
CA TYR A 38 -1.98 6.98 -6.69
C TYR A 38 -2.24 8.46 -6.39
N LYS A 39 -1.19 9.27 -6.42
CA LYS A 39 -1.24 10.67 -5.97
C LYS A 39 -2.23 11.51 -6.78
N GLU A 40 -2.38 11.21 -8.07
CA GLU A 40 -3.32 11.88 -8.96
C GLU A 40 -4.72 11.24 -8.98
N ALA A 41 -4.96 10.14 -8.26
CA ALA A 41 -6.30 9.58 -8.12
C ALA A 41 -7.19 10.45 -7.20
N PRO A 42 -8.51 10.56 -7.45
CA PRO A 42 -9.25 9.94 -8.56
C PRO A 42 -9.00 10.63 -9.91
N VAL A 43 -8.89 9.84 -10.98
CA VAL A 43 -8.72 10.34 -12.35
C VAL A 43 -10.08 10.49 -13.01
N GLN A 44 -10.48 11.71 -13.36
CA GLN A 44 -11.78 12.00 -13.97
C GLN A 44 -11.97 11.23 -15.30
N GLY A 45 -13.15 10.64 -15.48
CA GLY A 45 -13.48 9.88 -16.69
C GLY A 45 -12.86 8.48 -16.78
N LYS A 46 -12.12 8.04 -15.75
CA LYS A 46 -11.54 6.69 -15.65
C LYS A 46 -12.30 5.86 -14.61
N VAL A 47 -12.51 4.57 -14.89
CA VAL A 47 -12.94 3.60 -13.88
C VAL A 47 -11.81 3.39 -12.85
N GLY A 48 -12.14 3.56 -11.57
CA GLY A 48 -11.20 3.34 -10.48
C GLY A 48 -10.88 1.87 -10.27
N ILE A 49 -9.60 1.52 -10.20
CA ILE A 49 -9.12 0.16 -9.96
C ILE A 49 -8.46 0.10 -8.59
N VAL A 50 -9.04 -0.67 -7.67
CA VAL A 50 -8.52 -0.88 -6.31
C VAL A 50 -8.24 -2.36 -6.11
N THR A 51 -7.16 -2.67 -5.40
CA THR A 51 -6.84 -4.04 -5.00
C THR A 51 -6.29 -4.05 -3.57
N GLY A 52 -5.91 -5.23 -3.07
CA GLY A 52 -5.37 -5.36 -1.74
C GLY A 52 -5.05 -6.80 -1.39
N GLY A 53 -4.33 -6.98 -0.30
CA GLY A 53 -3.95 -8.32 0.16
C GLY A 53 -3.00 -8.28 1.33
N GLY A 54 -2.62 -9.48 1.78
CA GLY A 54 -1.64 -9.64 2.85
C GLY A 54 -0.26 -9.17 2.44
N SER A 55 0.43 -8.56 3.40
CA SER A 55 1.81 -8.15 3.25
C SER A 55 2.73 -9.38 3.18
N GLY A 56 3.91 -9.23 2.57
CA GLY A 56 4.89 -10.33 2.39
C GLY A 56 5.12 -10.74 0.95
N HIS A 57 4.32 -10.21 0.01
CA HIS A 57 4.44 -10.48 -1.43
C HIS A 57 4.97 -9.31 -2.25
N LYS A 58 5.66 -8.35 -1.61
CA LYS A 58 6.16 -7.14 -2.29
C LYS A 58 6.97 -7.54 -3.54
N PRO A 59 6.76 -6.89 -4.70
CA PRO A 59 6.01 -5.63 -4.87
C PRO A 59 4.48 -5.77 -4.87
N ALA A 60 3.93 -6.99 -4.91
CA ALA A 60 2.48 -7.17 -4.88
C ALA A 60 1.89 -6.77 -3.51
N PHE A 61 0.84 -5.95 -3.44
CA PHE A 61 0.23 -5.17 -4.54
C PHE A 61 0.67 -3.70 -4.57
N ILE A 62 1.31 -3.20 -3.50
CA ILE A 62 1.64 -1.79 -3.30
C ILE A 62 2.48 -1.17 -4.44
N GLY A 63 3.34 -1.96 -5.07
CA GLY A 63 4.15 -1.53 -6.21
C GLY A 63 3.39 -1.38 -7.52
N TYR A 64 2.09 -1.70 -7.55
CA TYR A 64 1.23 -1.56 -8.73
C TYR A 64 0.47 -0.22 -8.75
N ILE A 65 0.61 0.59 -7.70
CA ILE A 65 0.00 1.92 -7.66
C ILE A 65 0.65 2.80 -8.72
N GLY A 66 -0.15 3.36 -9.63
CA GLY A 66 0.37 4.27 -10.63
C GLY A 66 -0.54 4.49 -11.83
N ARG A 67 -0.09 5.40 -12.70
CA ARG A 67 -0.77 5.74 -13.94
C ARG A 67 -1.02 4.49 -14.79
N ASN A 68 -2.23 4.36 -15.31
CA ASN A 68 -2.68 3.24 -16.15
C ASN A 68 -2.61 1.85 -15.48
N MET A 69 -2.47 1.78 -14.15
CA MET A 69 -2.49 0.55 -13.38
C MET A 69 -3.49 0.68 -12.22
N VAL A 70 -3.08 0.50 -10.96
CA VAL A 70 -3.96 0.52 -9.79
C VAL A 70 -4.02 1.92 -9.17
N ASP A 71 -5.22 2.36 -8.78
CA ASP A 71 -5.46 3.66 -8.15
C ASP A 71 -5.30 3.62 -6.62
N ALA A 72 -5.57 2.49 -5.96
CA ALA A 72 -5.30 2.33 -4.53
C ALA A 72 -5.08 0.86 -4.12
N VAL A 73 -4.31 0.67 -3.05
CA VAL A 73 -4.02 -0.66 -2.49
C VAL A 73 -4.27 -0.68 -0.98
N ALA A 74 -5.14 -1.58 -0.53
CA ALA A 74 -5.31 -1.92 0.89
C ALA A 74 -4.30 -2.99 1.33
N VAL A 75 -3.52 -2.70 2.36
CA VAL A 75 -2.42 -3.56 2.82
C VAL A 75 -2.77 -4.21 4.16
N GLY A 76 -2.93 -5.53 4.14
CA GLY A 76 -3.16 -6.33 5.34
C GLY A 76 -1.87 -6.69 6.09
N GLU A 77 -2.03 -7.46 7.16
CA GLU A 77 -0.91 -8.02 7.91
C GLU A 77 -0.13 -9.05 7.08
N ILE A 78 1.00 -9.52 7.60
CA ILE A 78 1.80 -10.55 6.94
C ILE A 78 0.94 -11.79 6.68
N PHE A 79 0.80 -12.16 5.39
CA PHE A 79 0.01 -13.29 4.90
C PHE A 79 -1.48 -13.29 5.31
N SER A 80 -2.05 -12.12 5.64
CA SER A 80 -3.45 -12.00 6.05
C SER A 80 -4.13 -10.88 5.28
N SER A 81 -5.34 -11.13 4.77
CA SER A 81 -6.11 -10.12 4.04
C SER A 81 -6.35 -8.84 4.87
N PRO A 82 -6.40 -7.65 4.26
CA PRO A 82 -6.86 -6.45 4.95
C PRO A 82 -8.30 -6.63 5.45
N THR A 83 -8.68 -5.90 6.49
CA THR A 83 -10.05 -5.91 7.00
C THR A 83 -11.00 -5.19 6.05
N ALA A 84 -12.30 -5.44 6.13
CA ALA A 84 -13.28 -4.73 5.29
C ALA A 84 -13.40 -3.22 5.60
N LYS A 85 -12.87 -2.76 6.74
CA LYS A 85 -12.80 -1.33 7.10
C LYS A 85 -11.57 -0.63 6.52
N THR A 86 -10.72 -1.38 5.83
CA THR A 86 -9.45 -0.86 5.30
C THR A 86 -9.71 -0.05 4.05
#